data_AF-A0A9D7YD81-F1
#
_entry.id   AF-A0A9D7YD81-F1
#
_cell.length_a   1.000
_cell.length_b   1.000
_cell.length_c   1.000
_cell.angle_alpha   90.00
_cell.angle_beta   90.00
_cell.angle_gamma   90.00
#
_symmetry.space_group_name_H-M   'P 1'
#
loop_
_entity.id
_entity.type
_entity.pdbx_description
1 polymer ?
#
loop_
_entity_poly.entity_id
_entity_poly.type
_entity_poly.pdbx_seq_one_letter_code
_entity_poly.pdbx_strand_id
1 'polypeptide(L)'
;MDTYFNVPNGRLKLREGNIENALIYYERENRDAAKQSNVLLYQHNPNISLKNILIKTNGIKAIVDKNRKIYFIENVKFHFDSVEGLGTFIEVEAIDNDGKIGVQKLQEQCDYYKTFLGISDKDILAESYSDMILRL
;
A
#
# COMPACT_ATOMS: atom_id res chain seq x y z
N MET A 1 -0.76 10.03 6.59
CA MET A 1 -0.05 10.61 5.44
C MET A 1 1.06 9.69 4.97
N ASP A 2 1.13 9.40 3.67
CA ASP A 2 2.23 8.64 3.05
C ASP A 2 3.07 9.60 2.18
N THR A 3 4.35 9.79 2.50
CA THR A 3 5.30 10.54 1.67
C THR A 3 6.11 9.55 0.84
N TYR A 4 6.01 9.62 -0.49
CA TYR A 4 6.78 8.80 -1.43
C TYR A 4 8.05 9.52 -1.85
N PHE A 5 9.14 8.78 -2.03
CA PHE A 5 10.45 9.32 -2.38
C PHE A 5 10.94 8.79 -3.73
N ASN A 6 11.82 9.53 -4.40
CA ASN A 6 12.43 9.03 -5.63
C ASN A 6 13.47 7.96 -5.30
N VAL A 7 13.34 6.82 -5.96
CA VAL A 7 14.26 5.68 -5.85
C VAL A 7 14.46 5.07 -7.24
N PRO A 8 15.63 4.49 -7.52
CA PRO A 8 15.91 3.91 -8.84
C PRO A 8 15.03 2.69 -9.15
N ASN A 9 14.67 1.91 -8.12
CA ASN A 9 13.87 0.71 -8.24
C ASN A 9 12.78 0.68 -7.17
N GLY A 10 11.68 0.00 -7.46
CA GLY A 10 10.57 -0.21 -6.54
C GLY A 10 9.88 1.10 -6.12
N ARG A 11 9.29 1.09 -4.93
CA ARG A 11 8.62 2.24 -4.32
C ARG A 11 9.04 2.35 -2.86
N LEU A 12 9.46 3.54 -2.46
CA LEU A 12 9.80 3.87 -1.07
C LEU A 12 8.82 4.90 -0.54
N LYS A 13 8.17 4.61 0.58
CA LYS A 13 7.30 5.56 1.28
C LYS A 13 7.56 5.58 2.77
N LEU A 14 7.50 6.77 3.35
CA LEU A 14 7.39 6.98 4.79
C LEU A 14 5.93 7.21 5.12
N ARG A 15 5.36 6.30 5.92
CA ARG A 15 4.03 6.44 6.50
C ARG A 15 4.14 7.11 7.85
N GLU A 16 3.37 8.18 8.01
CA GLU A 16 3.23 8.93 9.26
C GLU A 16 1.75 9.04 9.61
N GLY A 17 1.38 8.61 10.81
CA GLY A 17 0.00 8.64 11.27
C GLY A 17 -0.19 8.24 12.72
N ASN A 18 -1.43 8.31 13.18
CA ASN A 18 -1.77 8.04 14.58
C ASN A 18 -1.74 6.55 14.96
N ILE A 19 -1.84 5.66 13.97
CA ILE A 19 -1.98 4.21 14.17
C ILE A 19 -0.68 3.47 13.80
N GLU A 20 0.03 3.93 12.79
CA GLU A 20 1.21 3.25 12.24
C GLU A 20 2.22 4.28 11.75
N ASN A 21 3.50 4.07 12.07
CA ASN A 21 4.62 4.84 11.55
C ASN A 21 5.69 3.88 11.03
N ALA A 22 5.93 3.91 9.72
CA ALA A 22 6.79 2.93 9.07
C ALA A 22 7.48 3.50 7.83
N LEU A 23 8.73 3.11 7.62
CA LEU A 23 9.40 3.21 6.33
C LEU A 23 9.16 1.91 5.58
N ILE A 24 8.60 2.01 4.39
CA ILE A 24 8.15 0.85 3.61
C ILE A 24 8.79 0.92 2.24
N TYR A 25 9.61 -0.07 1.92
CA TYR A 25 10.03 -0.36 0.55
C TYR A 25 9.21 -1.52 0.02
N TYR A 26 8.75 -1.44 -1.22
CA TYR A 26 8.10 -2.56 -1.85
C TYR A 26 8.28 -2.57 -3.37
N GLU A 27 8.29 -3.79 -3.91
CA GLU A 27 8.24 -4.05 -5.34
C GLU A 27 6.91 -4.72 -5.65
N ARG A 28 6.19 -4.11 -6.58
CA ARG A 28 4.90 -4.60 -7.05
C ARG A 28 4.76 -4.26 -8.51
N GLU A 29 4.48 -5.27 -9.33
CA GLU A 29 4.15 -5.07 -10.73
C GLU A 29 2.81 -4.36 -10.89
N ASN A 30 2.69 -3.52 -11.91
CA ASN A 30 1.42 -2.87 -12.25
C ASN A 30 0.64 -3.82 -13.17
N ARG A 31 -0.23 -4.65 -12.58
CA ARG A 31 -1.17 -5.52 -13.31
C ARG A 31 -2.60 -5.29 -12.82
N ASP A 32 -3.59 -5.56 -13.67
CA ASP A 32 -5.03 -5.47 -13.37
C ASP A 32 -5.60 -6.77 -12.80
N ALA A 33 -4.86 -7.37 -11.87
CA ALA A 33 -5.24 -8.57 -11.14
C ALA A 33 -4.70 -8.45 -9.70
N ALA A 34 -4.92 -9.47 -8.86
CA ALA A 34 -4.22 -9.54 -7.59
C ALA A 34 -2.70 -9.58 -7.80
N LYS A 35 -1.97 -8.88 -6.93
CA LYS A 35 -0.58 -8.50 -7.17
C LYS A 35 0.26 -8.96 -6.00
N GLN A 36 1.26 -9.78 -6.30
CA GLN A 36 2.30 -10.05 -5.33
C GLN A 36 3.09 -8.77 -5.07
N SER A 37 3.27 -8.45 -3.80
CA SER A 37 4.12 -7.36 -3.35
C SER A 37 5.19 -7.93 -2.44
N ASN A 38 6.46 -7.72 -2.77
CA ASN A 38 7.57 -8.04 -1.87
C ASN A 38 7.85 -6.80 -1.03
N VAL A 39 7.64 -6.89 0.28
CA VAL A 39 7.62 -5.73 1.17
C VAL A 39 8.72 -5.84 2.21
N LEU A 40 9.52 -4.78 2.33
CA LEU A 40 10.39 -4.52 3.47
C LEU A 40 9.75 -3.41 4.31
N LEU A 41 9.38 -3.73 5.54
CA LEU A 41 8.69 -2.82 6.44
C LEU A 41 9.55 -2.59 7.69
N TYR A 42 9.93 -1.34 7.92
CA TYR A 42 10.64 -0.90 9.11
C TYR A 42 9.73 0.00 9.95
N GLN A 43 9.22 -0.53 11.06
CA GLN A 43 8.49 0.26 12.04
C GLN A 43 9.45 1.10 12.87
N HIS A 44 9.07 2.35 13.13
CA HIS A 44 9.91 3.28 13.86
C HIS A 44 9.07 4.19 14.77
N ASN A 45 9.70 4.72 15.81
CA ASN A 45 9.11 5.80 16.58
C ASN A 45 9.18 7.09 15.76
N PRO A 46 8.10 7.90 15.71
CA PRO A 46 8.08 9.14 14.94
C PRO A 46 9.26 10.05 15.28
N ASN A 47 10.04 10.39 14.27
CA ASN A 47 11.14 11.33 14.39
C ASN A 47 11.33 12.08 13.08
N ILE A 48 11.27 13.40 13.14
CA ILE A 48 11.39 14.28 11.98
C ILE A 48 12.70 14.08 11.21
N SER A 49 13.76 13.63 11.89
CA SER A 49 15.08 13.42 11.29
C SER A 49 15.04 12.41 10.14
N LEU A 50 14.26 11.33 10.26
CA LEU A 50 14.18 10.32 9.20
C LEU A 50 13.60 10.93 7.92
N LYS A 51 12.49 11.66 8.03
CA LYS A 51 11.87 12.35 6.89
C LYS A 51 12.83 13.37 6.28
N ASN A 52 13.50 14.17 7.11
CA ASN A 52 14.46 15.17 6.64
C ASN A 52 15.65 14.56 5.90
N ILE A 53 16.17 13.42 6.37
CA ILE A 53 17.22 12.67 5.69
C ILE A 53 16.71 12.22 4.32
N LEU A 54 15.55 11.54 4.27
CA LEU A 54 14.97 11.03 3.02
C LEU A 54 14.67 12.14 2.01
N ILE A 55 14.19 13.30 2.46
CA ILE A 55 13.99 14.47 1.60
C ILE A 55 15.33 14.92 0.99
N LYS A 56 16.40 15.00 1.79
CA LYS A 56 17.72 15.44 1.33
C LYS A 56 18.40 14.42 0.40
N THR A 57 18.22 13.13 0.64
CA THR A 57 18.90 12.06 -0.11
C THR A 57 18.15 11.65 -1.38
N ASN A 58 16.82 11.64 -1.35
CA ASN A 58 15.99 11.09 -2.42
C ASN A 58 15.07 12.13 -3.07
N GLY A 59 14.75 13.23 -2.38
CA GLY A 59 13.69 14.12 -2.79
C GLY A 59 12.29 13.48 -2.68
N ILE A 60 11.27 14.34 -2.58
CA ILE A 60 9.88 13.89 -2.54
C ILE A 60 9.42 13.57 -3.96
N LYS A 61 8.78 12.42 -4.14
CA LYS A 61 8.10 12.03 -5.37
C LYS A 61 6.63 12.44 -5.36
N ALA A 62 5.91 12.10 -4.29
CA ALA A 62 4.50 12.41 -4.13
C ALA A 62 4.12 12.41 -2.65
N ILE A 63 3.04 13.12 -2.30
CA ILE A 63 2.43 13.08 -0.97
C ILE A 63 1.00 12.59 -1.15
N VAL A 64 0.62 11.58 -0.37
CA VAL A 64 -0.73 11.02 -0.36
C VAL A 64 -1.31 11.24 1.03
N ASP A 65 -2.26 12.17 1.13
CA ASP A 65 -3.06 12.32 2.34
C ASP A 65 -4.29 11.41 2.27
N LYS A 66 -4.51 10.65 3.34
CA LYS A 66 -5.57 9.68 3.41
C LYS A 66 -5.98 9.33 4.83
N ASN A 67 -7.27 9.05 4.97
CA ASN A 67 -7.87 8.45 6.15
C ASN A 67 -8.12 6.97 5.88
N ARG A 68 -7.59 6.09 6.74
CA ARG A 68 -7.63 4.64 6.56
C ARG A 68 -8.30 3.96 7.75
N LYS A 69 -9.23 3.06 7.47
CA LYS A 69 -9.74 2.07 8.43
C LYS A 69 -9.19 0.71 8.06
N ILE A 70 -8.64 0.00 9.05
CA ILE A 70 -8.03 -1.32 8.85
C ILE A 70 -8.85 -2.36 9.59
N TYR A 71 -9.19 -3.44 8.90
CA TYR A 71 -9.84 -4.63 9.47
C TYR A 71 -9.05 -5.87 9.08
N PHE A 72 -9.21 -6.93 9.88
CA PHE A 72 -8.57 -8.22 9.64
C PHE A 72 -9.59 -9.34 9.77
N ILE A 73 -9.50 -10.32 8.86
CA ILE A 73 -10.07 -11.64 9.05
C ILE A 73 -8.91 -12.60 8.84
N GLU A 74 -8.45 -13.21 9.95
CA GLU A 74 -7.25 -14.06 9.97
C GLU A 74 -6.03 -13.35 9.33
N ASN A 75 -5.48 -13.91 8.25
CA ASN A 75 -4.32 -13.35 7.53
C ASN A 75 -4.70 -12.34 6.43
N VAL A 76 -5.99 -12.05 6.23
CA VAL A 76 -6.47 -11.12 5.21
C VAL A 76 -6.73 -9.76 5.84
N LYS A 77 -6.06 -8.75 5.31
CA LYS A 77 -6.12 -7.35 5.74
C LYS A 77 -6.95 -6.54 4.75
N PHE A 78 -7.87 -5.75 5.29
CA PHE A 78 -8.74 -4.86 4.51
C PHE A 78 -8.41 -3.43 4.85
N HIS A 79 -8.14 -2.60 3.84
CA HIS A 79 -8.02 -1.16 4.03
C HIS A 79 -9.20 -0.49 3.34
N PHE A 80 -9.91 0.37 4.07
CA PHE A 80 -10.90 1.28 3.53
C PHE A 80 -10.32 2.68 3.60
N ASP A 81 -9.99 3.23 2.44
CA ASP A 81 -9.24 4.48 2.31
C ASP A 81 -10.14 5.57 1.74
N SER A 82 -10.10 6.75 2.35
CA SER A 82 -10.51 8.01 1.74
C SER A 82 -9.24 8.82 1.46
N VAL A 83 -8.91 9.01 0.19
CA VAL A 83 -7.69 9.68 -0.27
C VAL A 83 -8.05 11.06 -0.81
N GLU A 84 -7.39 12.10 -0.30
CA GLU A 84 -7.61 13.47 -0.74
C GLU A 84 -7.30 13.60 -2.24
N GLY A 85 -8.22 14.21 -2.99
CA GLY A 85 -8.12 14.38 -4.44
C GLY A 85 -8.42 13.14 -5.29
N LEU A 86 -8.49 11.93 -4.71
CA LEU A 86 -8.70 10.68 -5.48
C LEU A 86 -10.02 9.94 -5.14
N GLY A 87 -10.63 10.20 -3.99
CA GLY A 87 -11.89 9.58 -3.60
C GLY A 87 -11.72 8.41 -2.63
N THR A 88 -12.56 7.38 -2.75
CA THR A 88 -12.61 6.25 -1.81
C THR A 88 -12.21 4.93 -2.44
N PHE A 89 -11.46 4.11 -1.70
CA PHE A 89 -10.88 2.87 -2.18
C PHE A 89 -10.98 1.76 -1.15
N ILE A 90 -10.91 0.52 -1.65
CA ILE A 90 -10.79 -0.68 -0.84
C ILE A 90 -9.58 -1.49 -1.32
N GLU A 91 -8.73 -1.91 -0.39
CA GLU A 91 -7.61 -2.83 -0.64
C GLU A 91 -7.85 -4.12 0.15
N VAL A 92 -7.70 -5.26 -0.53
CA VAL A 92 -7.73 -6.60 0.08
C VAL A 92 -6.34 -7.21 -0.08
N GLU A 93 -5.67 -7.46 1.03
CA GLU A 93 -4.32 -8.01 1.07
C GLU A 93 -4.31 -9.32 1.87
N ALA A 94 -4.20 -10.45 1.19
CA ALA A 94 -3.88 -11.72 1.82
C ALA A 94 -2.37 -11.77 2.11
N ILE A 95 -1.99 -11.91 3.38
CA ILE A 95 -0.60 -11.80 3.83
C ILE A 95 -0.06 -13.18 4.19
N ASP A 96 1.18 -13.46 3.78
CA ASP A 96 1.96 -14.63 4.19
C ASP A 96 3.32 -14.17 4.71
N ASN A 97 3.45 -14.11 6.05
CA ASN A 97 4.65 -13.57 6.69
C ASN A 97 5.79 -14.57 6.78
N ASP A 98 5.51 -15.88 6.78
CA ASP A 98 6.51 -16.94 6.95
C ASP A 98 6.64 -17.85 5.71
N GLY A 99 5.89 -17.57 4.65
CA GLY A 99 5.96 -18.25 3.36
C GLY A 99 5.26 -19.61 3.35
N LYS A 100 4.44 -19.94 4.36
CA LYS A 100 3.81 -21.26 4.49
C LYS A 100 2.45 -21.38 3.81
N ILE A 101 1.78 -20.27 3.52
CA ILE A 101 0.43 -20.27 2.93
C ILE A 101 0.52 -20.48 1.42
N GLY A 102 1.50 -19.84 0.78
CA GLY A 102 1.78 -19.97 -0.64
C GLY A 102 0.85 -19.13 -1.53
N VAL A 103 1.38 -18.70 -2.67
CA VAL A 103 0.76 -17.70 -3.56
C VAL A 103 -0.63 -18.09 -4.04
N GLN A 104 -0.85 -19.36 -4.39
CA GLN A 104 -2.15 -19.83 -4.87
C GLN A 104 -3.24 -19.64 -3.81
N LYS A 105 -2.95 -19.90 -2.53
CA LYS A 105 -3.95 -19.78 -1.48
C LYS A 105 -4.27 -18.32 -1.16
N LEU A 106 -3.25 -17.45 -1.19
CA LEU A 106 -3.44 -16.01 -1.05
C LEU A 106 -4.29 -15.44 -2.18
N GLN A 107 -4.08 -15.92 -3.41
CA GLN A 107 -4.87 -15.56 -4.57
C GLN A 107 -6.35 -15.94 -4.39
N GLU A 108 -6.62 -17.18 -3.99
CA GLU A 108 -7.99 -17.65 -3.70
C GLU A 108 -8.68 -16.79 -2.64
N GLN A 109 -7.96 -16.37 -1.59
CA GLN A 109 -8.51 -15.48 -0.56
C GLN A 109 -8.88 -14.10 -1.13
N CYS A 110 -8.01 -13.50 -1.95
CA CYS A 110 -8.30 -12.24 -2.62
C CYS A 110 -9.51 -12.37 -3.56
N ASP A 111 -9.60 -13.43 -4.35
CA ASP A 111 -10.70 -13.66 -5.30
C ASP A 111 -12.03 -13.90 -4.60
N TYR A 112 -12.00 -14.64 -3.48
CA TYR A 112 -13.16 -14.82 -2.62
C TYR A 112 -13.69 -13.47 -2.11
N TYR A 113 -12.82 -12.64 -1.52
CA TYR A 113 -13.26 -11.37 -0.95
C TYR A 113 -13.63 -10.33 -2.00
N LYS A 114 -12.97 -10.32 -3.16
CA LYS A 114 -13.40 -9.53 -4.31
C LYS A 114 -14.85 -9.84 -4.69
N THR A 115 -15.19 -11.13 -4.78
CA THR A 115 -16.56 -11.58 -5.09
C THR A 115 -17.53 -11.21 -3.97
N PHE A 116 -17.17 -11.46 -2.71
CA PHE A 116 -17.98 -11.15 -1.54
C PHE A 116 -18.34 -9.66 -1.44
N LEU A 117 -17.39 -8.78 -1.79
CA LEU A 117 -17.55 -7.32 -1.77
C LEU A 117 -18.20 -6.77 -3.04
N GLY A 118 -18.50 -7.62 -4.03
CA GLY A 118 -19.11 -7.21 -5.30
C GLY A 118 -18.19 -6.35 -6.18
N ILE A 119 -16.88 -6.50 -6.03
CA ILE A 119 -15.88 -5.72 -6.80
C ILE A 119 -15.71 -6.37 -8.16
N SER A 120 -16.03 -5.63 -9.22
CA SER A 120 -15.90 -6.14 -10.59
C SER A 120 -14.50 -5.87 -11.15
N ASP A 121 -14.12 -6.56 -12.23
CA ASP A 121 -12.79 -6.40 -12.84
C ASP A 121 -12.49 -4.97 -13.29
N LYS A 122 -13.50 -4.24 -13.75
CA LYS A 122 -13.38 -2.82 -14.17
C LYS A 122 -13.10 -1.88 -12.99
N ASP A 123 -13.35 -2.31 -11.77
CA ASP A 123 -13.10 -1.52 -10.55
C ASP A 123 -11.69 -1.76 -10.01
N ILE A 124 -10.96 -2.73 -10.57
CA ILE A 124 -9.57 -3.02 -10.20
C ILE A 124 -8.66 -1.96 -10.81
N LEU A 125 -7.86 -1.33 -9.95
CA LEU A 125 -6.87 -0.34 -10.37
C LEU A 125 -5.46 -0.95 -10.39
N ALA A 126 -4.76 -0.84 -11.51
CA ALA A 126 -3.36 -1.26 -11.66
C ALA A 126 -2.39 -0.50 -10.74
N GLU A 127 -2.69 0.76 -10.46
CA GLU A 127 -1.73 1.74 -9.93
C GLU A 127 -1.70 1.79 -8.40
N SER A 128 -0.70 2.48 -7.85
CA SER A 128 -0.74 2.93 -6.45
C SER A 128 -1.18 4.38 -6.38
N TYR A 129 -1.65 4.84 -5.21
CA TYR A 129 -2.07 6.24 -5.03
C TYR A 129 -1.00 7.25 -5.46
N SER A 130 0.29 6.96 -5.25
CA SER A 130 1.37 7.84 -5.73
C SER A 130 1.34 8.05 -7.24
N ASP A 131 1.04 6.99 -8.00
CA ASP A 131 1.05 7.01 -9.46
C ASP A 131 -0.20 7.76 -9.96
N MET A 132 -1.33 7.61 -9.25
CA MET A 132 -2.57 8.33 -9.52
C MET A 132 -2.46 9.84 -9.21
N ILE A 133 -1.89 10.21 -8.05
CA ILE A 133 -1.68 11.61 -7.67
C ILE A 133 -0.79 12.34 -8.68
N LEU A 134 0.24 11.67 -9.21
CA LEU A 134 1.15 12.27 -10.19
C LEU A 134 0.51 12.55 -11.56
N ARG A 135 -0.75 12.13 -11.78
CA ARG A 135 -1.50 12.36 -13.03
C ARG A 135 -2.63 13.37 -12.89
N LEU A 136 -2.88 13.88 -11.69
CA LEU A 136 -3.79 14.99 -11.45
C LEU A 136 -3.18 16.30 -11.97
#